data_AF-A0A9E5KID3-F1
#
_entry.id   AF-A0A9E5KID3-F1
#
_cell.length_a   1.000
_cell.length_b   1.000
_cell.length_c   1.000
_cell.angle_alpha   90.00
_cell.angle_beta   90.00
_cell.angle_gamma   90.00
#
_symmetry.space_group_name_H-M   'P 1'
#
loop_
_entity.id
_entity.type
_entity.pdbx_description
1 polymer ?
#
loop_
_entity_poly.entity_id
_entity_poly.type
_entity_poly.pdbx_seq_one_letter_code
_entity_poly.pdbx_strand_id
1 'polypeptide(L)' 'MQINLPHPVAGTVPLMGSPMKFSGTPLEHHLPPPMLGQHADEVLERMLGLDAQAREQLRASGAI' A
#
# COMPACT_ATOMS: atom_id res chain seq x y z
N MET A 1 -5.32 -17.64 -11.88
CA MET A 1 -4.78 -16.74 -12.92
C MET A 1 -3.62 -16.01 -12.27
N GLN A 2 -2.42 -16.04 -12.86
CA GLN A 2 -1.25 -15.35 -12.32
C GLN A 2 -1.14 -13.96 -12.93
N ILE A 3 -0.85 -12.96 -12.11
CA ILE A 3 -0.54 -11.58 -12.52
C ILE A 3 0.90 -11.27 -12.12
N ASN A 4 1.56 -10.37 -12.84
CA ASN A 4 2.92 -9.95 -12.54
C ASN A 4 2.93 -8.43 -12.34
N LEU A 5 3.39 -7.96 -11.18
CA LEU A 5 3.41 -6.54 -10.85
C LEU A 5 4.82 -6.06 -10.51
N PRO A 6 5.22 -4.83 -10.93
CA PRO A 6 6.50 -4.26 -10.54
C PRO A 6 6.45 -3.81 -9.08
N HIS A 7 7.34 -4.33 -8.25
CA HIS A 7 7.55 -3.94 -6.85
C HIS A 7 8.85 -3.15 -6.71
N PRO A 8 8.86 -2.02 -5.97
CA PRO A 8 9.98 -1.08 -5.94
C PRO A 8 11.31 -1.68 -5.47
N VAL A 9 11.26 -2.70 -4.60
CA VAL A 9 12.47 -3.36 -4.07
C VAL A 9 12.67 -4.78 -4.61
N ALA A 10 11.59 -5.46 -5.01
CA ALA A 10 11.62 -6.90 -5.31
C ALA A 10 11.59 -7.17 -6.82
N GLY A 11 11.64 -6.13 -7.66
CA GLY A 11 11.46 -6.26 -9.09
C GLY A 11 10.05 -6.72 -9.44
N THR A 12 9.88 -7.48 -10.52
CA THR A 12 8.57 -8.01 -10.89
C THR A 12 8.20 -9.22 -10.05
N VAL A 13 7.10 -9.14 -9.30
CA VAL A 13 6.63 -10.21 -8.42
C VAL A 13 5.41 -10.92 -9.02
N PRO A 14 5.38 -12.27 -9.00
CA PRO A 14 4.20 -13.05 -9.39
C PRO A 14 3.19 -13.07 -8.24
N LEU A 15 1.93 -12.72 -8.54
CA LEU A 15 0.84 -12.72 -7.58
C LEU A 15 -0.34 -13.52 -8.13
N MET A 16 -1.18 -14.05 -7.24
CA MET A 16 -2.44 -14.65 -7.62
C MET A 16 -3.50 -13.54 -7.74
N GLY A 17 -4.02 -13.36 -8.96
CA GLY A 17 -5.18 -12.51 -9.20
C GLY A 17 -6.47 -13.17 -8.71
N SER A 18 -7.52 -12.39 -8.50
CA SER A 18 -8.83 -12.93 -8.15
C SER A 18 -9.36 -13.80 -9.29
N PRO A 19 -9.92 -14.99 -9.00
CA PRO A 19 -10.50 -15.84 -10.04
C PRO A 19 -11.89 -15.36 -10.51
N MET A 20 -12.51 -14.42 -9.79
CA MET A 20 -13.85 -13.92 -10.10
C MET A 20 -13.83 -12.97 -11.29
N LYS A 21 -14.79 -13.16 -12.20
CA LYS A 21 -15.01 -12.27 -13.36
C LYS A 21 -16.28 -11.47 -13.13
N PHE A 22 -16.14 -10.16 -13.09
CA PHE A 22 -17.25 -9.22 -12.95
C PHE A 22 -17.48 -8.54 -14.30
N SER A 23 -18.70 -8.61 -14.83
CA SER A 23 -19.06 -8.06 -16.15
C SER A 23 -19.31 -6.55 -16.12
N GLY A 24 -19.85 -6.01 -15.03
CA GLY A 24 -20.14 -4.57 -14.89
C GLY A 24 -18.99 -3.74 -14.31
N THR A 25 -18.14 -4.37 -13.50
CA THR A 25 -17.00 -3.73 -12.84
C THR A 25 -15.78 -4.65 -12.90
N PRO A 26 -15.08 -4.71 -14.06
CA PRO A 26 -13.90 -5.56 -14.20
C PRO A 26 -12.90 -5.32 -13.07
N LEU A 27 -12.30 -6.40 -12.56
CA LEU A 27 -11.32 -6.28 -11.49
C LEU A 27 -9.98 -5.85 -12.06
N GLU A 28 -9.43 -4.77 -11.54
CA GLU A 28 -8.13 -4.25 -11.95
C GLU A 28 -7.12 -4.43 -10.82
N HIS A 29 -5.93 -4.95 -11.15
CA HIS A 29 -4.84 -5.16 -10.21
C HIS A 29 -3.71 -4.17 -10.51
N HIS A 30 -3.71 -3.03 -9.83
CA HIS A 30 -2.79 -1.92 -10.18
C HIS A 30 -1.57 -1.78 -9.29
N LEU A 31 -1.66 -2.24 -8.04
CA LEU A 31 -0.66 -1.93 -7.03
C LEU A 31 0.06 -3.19 -6.58
N PRO A 32 1.41 -3.16 -6.53
CA PRO A 32 2.16 -4.21 -5.86
C PRO A 32 1.90 -4.16 -4.34
N PRO A 33 2.31 -5.19 -3.59
CA PRO A 33 2.34 -5.13 -2.13
C PRO A 33 3.09 -3.87 -1.67
N PRO A 34 2.61 -3.16 -0.63
CA PRO A 34 3.27 -1.95 -0.15
C PRO A 34 4.57 -2.28 0.59
N MET A 35 5.51 -1.34 0.55
CA MET A 35 6.70 -1.35 1.42
C MET A 35 6.31 -1.15 2.89
N LEU A 36 7.19 -1.57 3.80
CA LEU A 36 7.07 -1.24 5.22
C LEU A 36 6.97 0.28 5.39
N GLY A 37 5.89 0.75 6.02
CA GLY A 37 5.66 2.17 6.29
C GLY A 37 5.23 3.02 5.09
N GLN A 38 5.03 2.45 3.88
CA GLN A 38 4.78 3.22 2.65
C GLN A 38 3.62 4.22 2.74
N HIS A 39 2.56 3.88 3.48
CA HIS A 39 1.37 4.71 3.64
C HIS A 39 1.16 5.21 5.08
N ALA A 40 2.18 5.11 5.94
CA ALA A 40 2.05 5.47 7.36
C ALA A 40 1.58 6.92 7.53
N ASP A 41 2.23 7.86 6.84
CA ASP A 41 1.91 9.28 6.93
C ASP A 41 0.50 9.58 6.43
N GLU A 42 0.08 8.98 5.31
CA GLU A 42 -1.25 9.14 4.75
C GLU A 42 -2.34 8.63 5.72
N VAL A 43 -2.14 7.44 6.30
CA VAL A 43 -3.12 6.84 7.21
C VAL A 43 -3.22 7.64 8.51
N LEU A 44 -2.09 8.04 9.09
CA LEU A 44 -2.06 8.82 10.34
C LEU A 44 -2.72 10.20 10.17
N GLU A 45 -2.51 10.85 9.03
CA GLU A 45 -3.19 12.10 8.71
C GLU A 45 -4.69 11.89 8.48
N ARG A 46 -5.08 10.95 7.60
CA ARG A 46 -6.48 10.78 7.21
C ARG A 46 -7.36 10.19 8.31
N MET A 47 -6.82 9.29 9.14
CA MET A 47 -7.60 8.56 10.15
C MET A 47 -7.52 9.21 11.52
N LEU A 48 -6.37 9.79 11.88
CA LEU A 48 -6.13 10.35 13.22
C LEU A 48 -5.98 11.87 13.21
N GLY A 49 -5.97 12.52 12.04
CA GLY A 49 -5.83 13.97 11.94
C GLY A 49 -4.45 14.49 12.35
N LEU A 50 -3.43 13.62 12.39
CA LEU A 50 -2.10 14.02 12.81
C LEU A 50 -1.42 14.86 11.73
N ASP A 51 -0.98 16.06 12.12
CA ASP A 51 -0.22 16.93 11.25
C ASP A 51 1.22 16.40 11.03
N ALA A 52 1.99 17.13 10.21
CA ALA A 52 3.38 16.74 9.94
C ALA A 52 4.27 16.75 11.20
N GLN A 53 4.02 17.68 12.14
CA GLN A 53 4.84 17.81 13.34
C GLN A 53 4.62 16.65 14.31
N ALA A 54 3.36 16.26 14.54
CA ALA A 54 3.01 15.12 15.38
C ALA A 54 3.55 13.80 14.80
N ARG A 55 3.46 13.60 13.48
CA ARG A 55 4.04 12.42 12.81
C ARG A 55 5.56 12.34 12.96
N GLU A 56 6.26 13.47 12.85
CA GLU A 56 7.71 13.52 13.06
C GLU A 56 8.10 13.17 14.51
N GLN A 57 7.33 13.60 15.50
CA GLN A 57 7.56 13.22 16.89
C GLN A 57 7.39 11.71 17.13
N LEU A 58 6.41 11.08 16.48
CA LEU A 58 6.23 9.63 16.56
C LEU A 58 7.42 8.89 15.93
N ARG A 59 7.94 9.40 14.81
CA ARG A 59 9.13 8.86 14.16
C ARG A 59 10.37 9.03 15.05
N ALA A 60 10.55 10.20 15.63
CA ALA A 60 11.67 10.50 16.54
C ALA A 60 11.65 9.65 17.82
N SER A 61 10.46 9.26 18.29
CA SER A 61 10.30 8.36 19.44
C SER A 61 10.41 6.87 19.09
N GLY A 62 10.53 6.52 17.81
CA GLY A 62 10.63 5.14 17.34
C GLY A 62 9.31 4.36 17.39
N ALA A 63 8.18 5.06 17.54
CA ALA A 63 6.86 4.45 17.54
C ALA A 63 6.39 4.06 16.12
N ILE A 64 6.92 4.72 15.08
CA ILE A 64 6.65 4.49 13.65
C ILE A 64 7.90 4.68 12.78
#